data_AF-A0A433TER8-F1
#
_entry.id   AF-A0A433TER8-F1
#
_cell.length_a   1.000
_cell.length_b   1.000
_cell.length_c   1.000
_cell.angle_alpha   90.00
_cell.angle_beta   90.00
_cell.angle_gamma   90.00
#
_symmetry.space_group_name_H-M   'P 1'
#
loop_
_entity.id
_entity.type
_entity.pdbx_description
1 polymer ?
#
loop_
_entity_poly.entity_id
_entity_poly.type
_entity_poly.pdbx_seq_one_letter_code
_entity_poly.pdbx_strand_id
1 'polypeptide(L)'
;GMCVVAVHLRRSPGLASYLRIHSAPSLLAVISGRMTAFKGTHISFDGLKDFMAELFPSDTLLKVSDSNLDSFLGGWQDNRVRAIFFSHKAQPSLRFMAPAFYYRDRIACGYVHTMSPEAQSTVRRFGINKHRESLLMWNEVQESTLAAIILSLTFFSYMQQLSRSTIDEILEHNKYLALPRISSQKMFDELCPLQPKLKKSRLCVALITKQAPDHEAARISFREFASSSPIQTDRVKFAYIYEDKQQNFVQALTKGNVTRSQLVVEVVILTRYDQRKLSYEFLEDGWGLDPVTVPESRRQLERRLHEILAGDSLLTLRAVVPEFY
;
A
#
# COMPACT_ATOMS: atom_id res chain seq x y z
N GLY A 1 -10.71 -10.57 7.44
CA GLY A 1 -10.79 -11.89 8.11
C GLY A 1 -11.79 -12.78 7.40
N MET A 2 -11.73 -14.09 7.64
CA MET A 2 -12.77 -15.04 7.20
C MET A 2 -13.74 -15.25 8.36
N CYS A 3 -15.04 -15.20 8.11
CA CYS A 3 -16.08 -15.43 9.10
C CYS A 3 -16.92 -16.61 8.65
N VAL A 4 -17.26 -17.49 9.59
CA VAL A 4 -18.18 -18.61 9.36
C VAL A 4 -19.46 -18.32 10.13
N VAL A 5 -20.58 -18.33 9.42
CA VAL A 5 -21.90 -18.10 9.99
C VAL A 5 -22.78 -19.31 9.67
N ALA A 6 -23.44 -19.85 10.69
CA ALA A 6 -24.43 -20.90 10.51
C ALA A 6 -25.83 -20.26 10.48
N VAL A 7 -26.62 -20.59 9.46
CA VAL A 7 -28.01 -20.12 9.34
C VAL A 7 -28.95 -21.31 9.24
N HIS A 8 -29.98 -21.32 10.09
CA HIS A 8 -31.04 -22.31 10.03
C HIS A 8 -32.10 -21.91 9.00
N LEU A 9 -32.15 -22.59 7.85
CA LEU A 9 -33.03 -22.20 6.71
C LEU A 9 -34.50 -22.03 7.10
N ARG A 10 -35.04 -22.88 8.00
CA ARG A 10 -36.45 -22.77 8.43
C ARG A 10 -36.75 -21.53 9.29
N ARG A 11 -35.75 -20.96 9.97
CA ARG A 11 -35.94 -19.76 10.81
C ARG A 11 -35.81 -18.47 10.02
N SER A 12 -35.20 -18.53 8.83
CA SER A 12 -34.94 -17.37 7.97
C SER A 12 -35.30 -17.68 6.51
N PRO A 13 -36.60 -17.95 6.20
CA PRO A 13 -37.02 -18.35 4.85
C PRO A 13 -36.76 -17.26 3.80
N GLY A 14 -36.85 -15.98 4.18
CA GLY A 14 -36.51 -14.86 3.30
C GLY A 14 -35.05 -14.86 2.87
N LEU A 15 -34.13 -15.19 3.77
CA LEU A 15 -32.70 -15.30 3.45
C LEU A 15 -32.42 -16.54 2.58
N ALA A 16 -33.07 -17.67 2.85
CA ALA A 16 -32.95 -18.87 2.03
C ALA A 16 -33.39 -18.60 0.57
N SER A 17 -34.50 -17.88 0.38
CA SER A 17 -34.97 -17.46 -0.94
C SER A 17 -34.01 -16.47 -1.61
N TYR A 18 -33.50 -15.48 -0.87
CA TYR A 18 -32.56 -14.50 -1.40
C TYR A 18 -31.23 -15.14 -1.85
N LEU A 19 -30.70 -16.08 -1.05
CA LEU A 19 -29.48 -16.82 -1.34
C LEU A 19 -29.68 -17.99 -2.31
N ARG A 20 -30.92 -18.24 -2.76
CA ARG A 20 -31.31 -19.34 -3.66
C ARG A 20 -30.89 -20.73 -3.14
N ILE A 21 -31.04 -20.95 -1.82
CA ILE A 21 -30.72 -22.22 -1.18
C ILE A 21 -31.99 -23.05 -1.03
N HIS A 22 -32.04 -24.20 -1.71
CA HIS A 22 -33.23 -25.05 -1.76
C HIS A 22 -33.11 -26.36 -0.97
N SER A 23 -31.90 -26.72 -0.54
CA SER A 23 -31.63 -27.94 0.22
C SER A 23 -30.62 -27.68 1.35
N ALA A 24 -30.81 -28.36 2.49
CA ALA A 24 -29.82 -28.43 3.56
C ALA A 24 -29.25 -29.87 3.61
N PRO A 25 -27.96 -30.06 3.94
CA PRO A 25 -26.95 -29.03 4.21
C PRO A 25 -26.44 -28.36 2.92
N SER A 26 -26.19 -27.05 2.97
CA SER A 26 -25.55 -26.27 1.90
C SER A 26 -24.47 -25.37 2.48
N LEU A 27 -23.30 -25.31 1.84
CA LEU A 27 -22.23 -24.39 2.19
C LEU A 27 -22.08 -23.33 1.09
N LEU A 28 -22.12 -22.07 1.49
CA LEU A 28 -21.89 -20.93 0.62
C LEU A 28 -20.72 -20.11 1.15
N ALA A 29 -19.94 -19.55 0.24
CA ALA A 29 -18.94 -18.55 0.54
C ALA A 29 -19.25 -17.24 -0.17
N VAL A 30 -18.91 -16.12 0.47
CA VAL A 30 -19.09 -14.78 -0.09
C VAL A 30 -17.76 -14.04 -0.05
N ILE A 31 -17.22 -13.70 -1.23
CA ILE A 31 -15.99 -12.90 -1.35
C ILE A 31 -16.26 -11.71 -2.27
N SER A 32 -15.98 -10.50 -1.78
CA SER A 32 -16.22 -9.23 -2.51
C SER A 32 -17.63 -9.14 -3.13
N GLY A 33 -18.65 -9.58 -2.39
CA GLY A 33 -20.05 -9.58 -2.82
C GLY A 33 -20.44 -10.70 -3.78
N ARG A 34 -19.51 -11.55 -4.22
CA ARG A 34 -19.78 -12.72 -5.07
C ARG A 34 -20.04 -13.95 -4.21
N MET A 35 -21.15 -14.63 -4.49
CA MET A 35 -21.54 -15.86 -3.79
C MET A 35 -21.11 -17.08 -4.59
N THR A 36 -20.43 -18.03 -3.94
CA THR A 36 -20.02 -19.31 -4.53
C THR A 36 -20.55 -20.44 -3.67
N ALA A 37 -21.24 -21.41 -4.26
CA ALA A 37 -21.74 -22.59 -3.57
C ALA A 37 -20.72 -23.74 -3.63
N PHE A 38 -20.56 -24.45 -2.52
CA PHE A 38 -19.80 -25.69 -2.48
C PHE A 38 -20.57 -26.78 -3.24
N LYS A 39 -19.95 -27.39 -4.23
CA LYS A 39 -20.57 -28.40 -5.11
C LYS A 39 -20.24 -29.85 -4.75
N GLY A 40 -19.43 -30.07 -3.71
CA GLY A 40 -19.03 -31.43 -3.31
C GLY A 40 -20.20 -32.22 -2.73
N THR A 41 -20.29 -33.50 -3.08
CA THR A 41 -21.28 -34.44 -2.56
C THR A 41 -21.08 -34.75 -1.07
N HIS A 42 -19.83 -34.66 -0.60
CA HIS A 42 -19.46 -34.82 0.80
C HIS A 42 -18.58 -33.66 1.26
N ILE A 43 -18.83 -33.18 2.48
CA ILE A 43 -18.02 -32.13 3.12
C ILE A 43 -16.80 -32.82 3.73
N SER A 44 -15.69 -32.88 3.00
CA SER A 44 -14.40 -33.34 3.50
C SER A 44 -13.48 -32.15 3.80
N PHE A 45 -12.51 -32.34 4.70
CA PHE A 45 -11.58 -31.26 5.05
C PHE A 45 -10.75 -30.79 3.85
N ASP A 46 -10.30 -31.70 2.99
CA ASP A 46 -9.53 -31.36 1.80
C ASP A 46 -10.41 -30.71 0.73
N GLY A 47 -11.62 -31.21 0.51
CA GLY A 47 -12.58 -30.57 -0.39
C GLY A 47 -12.94 -29.14 0.07
N LEU A 48 -13.02 -28.90 1.38
CA LEU A 48 -13.19 -27.55 1.92
C LEU A 48 -11.96 -26.67 1.70
N LYS A 49 -10.74 -27.19 1.84
CA LYS A 49 -9.53 -26.41 1.56
C LYS A 49 -9.46 -26.00 0.10
N ASP A 50 -9.71 -26.95 -0.81
CA ASP A 50 -9.67 -26.71 -2.25
C ASP A 50 -10.74 -25.68 -2.65
N PHE A 51 -11.97 -25.87 -2.17
CA PHE A 51 -13.04 -24.89 -2.35
C PHE A 51 -12.63 -23.51 -1.85
N MET A 52 -12.08 -23.41 -0.63
CA MET A 52 -11.66 -22.13 -0.07
C MET A 52 -10.51 -21.48 -0.85
N ALA A 53 -9.59 -22.27 -1.42
CA ALA A 53 -8.52 -21.78 -2.26
C ALA A 53 -9.05 -21.21 -3.59
N GLU A 54 -10.05 -21.86 -4.20
CA GLU A 54 -10.72 -21.41 -5.43
C GLU A 54 -11.49 -20.10 -5.27
N LEU A 55 -11.89 -19.74 -4.04
CA LEU A 55 -12.60 -18.47 -3.80
C LEU A 55 -11.70 -17.24 -4.02
N PHE A 56 -10.39 -17.39 -3.85
CA PHE A 56 -9.45 -16.29 -4.04
C PHE A 56 -9.09 -16.16 -5.53
N PRO A 57 -9.10 -14.94 -6.08
CA PRO A 57 -8.58 -14.70 -7.42
C PRO A 57 -7.15 -15.24 -7.58
N SER A 58 -6.83 -15.78 -8.76
CA SER A 58 -5.52 -16.39 -9.04
C SER A 58 -4.35 -15.41 -8.93
N ASP A 59 -4.61 -14.10 -9.01
CA ASP A 59 -3.63 -13.02 -8.86
C ASP A 59 -3.44 -12.57 -7.40
N THR A 60 -4.11 -13.19 -6.43
CA THR A 60 -3.97 -12.87 -4.99
C THR A 60 -2.54 -13.12 -4.49
N LEU A 61 -1.93 -14.21 -4.94
CA LEU A 61 -0.54 -14.57 -4.65
C LEU A 61 0.15 -14.99 -5.94
N LEU A 62 0.97 -14.10 -6.50
CA LEU A 62 1.70 -14.37 -7.72
C LEU A 62 2.83 -15.37 -7.46
N LYS A 63 2.95 -16.41 -8.28
CA LYS A 63 4.07 -17.35 -8.18
C LYS A 63 5.36 -16.62 -8.58
N VAL A 64 6.30 -16.50 -7.65
CA VAL A 64 7.60 -15.88 -7.88
C VAL A 64 8.68 -16.96 -7.98
N SER A 65 9.55 -16.82 -8.98
CA SER A 65 10.68 -17.70 -9.29
C SER A 65 11.90 -16.86 -9.62
N ASP A 66 13.05 -17.51 -9.77
CA ASP A 66 14.33 -16.88 -10.12
C ASP A 66 14.23 -16.07 -11.44
N SER A 67 13.35 -16.47 -12.35
CA SER A 67 13.16 -15.83 -13.65
C SER A 67 12.32 -14.55 -13.61
N ASN A 68 11.46 -14.36 -12.60
CA ASN A 68 10.51 -13.24 -12.57
C ASN A 68 10.65 -12.33 -11.33
N LEU A 69 11.55 -12.67 -10.40
CA LEU A 69 11.77 -11.92 -9.16
C LEU A 69 11.98 -10.43 -9.40
N ASP A 70 12.92 -10.05 -10.25
CA ASP A 70 13.26 -8.64 -10.46
C ASP A 70 12.11 -7.87 -11.13
N SER A 71 11.38 -8.52 -12.04
CA SER A 71 10.18 -7.93 -12.65
C SER A 71 9.06 -7.70 -11.63
N PHE A 72 8.88 -8.63 -10.69
CA PHE A 72 7.91 -8.51 -9.61
C PHE A 72 8.28 -7.37 -8.65
N LEU A 73 9.55 -7.31 -8.23
CA LEU A 73 10.09 -6.26 -7.35
C LEU A 73 10.10 -4.89 -8.03
N GLY A 74 10.27 -4.83 -9.36
CA GLY A 74 10.24 -3.60 -10.17
C GLY A 74 8.85 -3.03 -10.44
N GLY A 75 7.78 -3.78 -10.19
CA GLY A 75 6.43 -3.37 -10.57
C GLY A 75 5.79 -2.26 -9.71
N TRP A 76 6.50 -1.67 -8.73
CA TRP A 76 5.95 -0.72 -7.75
C TRP A 76 5.28 0.54 -8.35
N GLN A 77 5.46 0.79 -9.65
CA GLN A 77 4.77 1.83 -10.44
C GLN A 77 3.24 1.75 -10.38
N ASP A 78 2.70 0.56 -10.05
CA ASP A 78 1.28 0.35 -9.76
C ASP A 78 0.83 0.91 -8.39
N ASN A 79 1.72 1.61 -7.67
CA ASN A 79 1.51 2.21 -6.36
C ASN A 79 1.25 1.20 -5.24
N ARG A 80 1.82 -0.02 -5.34
CA ARG A 80 1.71 -1.06 -4.32
C ARG A 80 3.07 -1.51 -3.77
N VAL A 81 3.13 -1.74 -2.48
CA VAL A 81 4.28 -2.38 -1.81
C VAL A 81 4.43 -3.81 -2.31
N ARG A 82 5.66 -4.32 -2.42
CA ARG A 82 5.90 -5.71 -2.79
C ARG A 82 6.08 -6.54 -1.53
N ALA A 83 5.38 -7.67 -1.45
CA ALA A 83 5.54 -8.61 -0.36
C ALA A 83 5.73 -10.02 -0.91
N ILE A 84 6.66 -10.81 -0.40
CA ILE A 84 6.86 -12.20 -0.80
C ILE A 84 6.77 -13.09 0.41
N PHE A 85 5.85 -14.06 0.35
CA PHE A 85 5.75 -15.16 1.29
C PHE A 85 6.61 -16.33 0.80
N PHE A 86 7.42 -16.87 1.70
CA PHE A 86 8.25 -18.05 1.49
C PHE A 86 7.71 -19.21 2.33
N SER A 87 7.59 -20.40 1.74
CA SER A 87 7.25 -21.62 2.47
C SER A 87 7.71 -22.87 1.74
N HIS A 88 7.96 -23.94 2.50
CA HIS A 88 8.29 -25.27 1.95
C HIS A 88 7.09 -25.97 1.31
N LYS A 89 5.86 -25.45 1.49
CA LYS A 89 4.66 -26.02 0.89
C LYS A 89 4.56 -25.61 -0.58
N ALA A 90 4.22 -26.55 -1.46
CA ALA A 90 4.04 -26.23 -2.87
C ALA A 90 2.89 -25.24 -3.11
N GLN A 91 1.83 -25.33 -2.30
CA GLN A 91 0.67 -24.45 -2.35
C GLN A 91 0.62 -23.52 -1.14
N PRO A 92 0.24 -22.23 -1.34
CA PRO A 92 0.11 -21.28 -0.24
C PRO A 92 -1.03 -21.69 0.69
N SER A 93 -0.85 -21.44 1.99
CA SER A 93 -1.93 -21.66 2.96
C SER A 93 -2.98 -20.53 2.89
N LEU A 94 -4.21 -20.80 3.31
CA LEU A 94 -5.24 -19.77 3.50
C LEU A 94 -4.79 -18.64 4.45
N ARG A 95 -3.82 -18.94 5.34
CA ARG A 95 -3.21 -17.95 6.24
C ARG A 95 -2.49 -16.84 5.47
N PHE A 96 -1.96 -17.14 4.29
CA PHE A 96 -1.28 -16.17 3.41
C PHE A 96 -2.20 -15.61 2.32
N MET A 97 -3.21 -16.37 1.88
CA MET A 97 -4.15 -15.89 0.86
C MET A 97 -5.10 -14.82 1.41
N ALA A 98 -5.70 -15.04 2.58
CA ALA A 98 -6.68 -14.10 3.12
C ALA A 98 -6.14 -12.71 3.49
N PRO A 99 -4.92 -12.51 4.05
CA PRO A 99 -4.33 -11.18 4.21
C PRO A 99 -3.91 -10.58 2.87
N ALA A 100 -3.29 -11.35 1.98
CA ALA A 100 -2.88 -10.88 0.65
C ALA A 100 -4.07 -10.33 -0.13
N PHE A 101 -5.21 -11.03 -0.08
CA PHE A 101 -6.46 -10.56 -0.68
C PHE A 101 -6.98 -9.28 -0.04
N TYR A 102 -6.95 -9.19 1.30
CA TYR A 102 -7.43 -8.03 2.03
C TYR A 102 -6.63 -6.76 1.71
N TYR A 103 -5.30 -6.89 1.58
CA TYR A 103 -4.39 -5.77 1.32
C TYR A 103 -4.07 -5.54 -0.18
N ARG A 104 -4.73 -6.24 -1.11
CA ARG A 104 -4.40 -6.24 -2.55
C ARG A 104 -4.39 -4.87 -3.23
N ASP A 105 -5.12 -3.90 -2.68
CA ASP A 105 -5.20 -2.51 -3.17
C ASP A 105 -3.95 -1.68 -2.82
N ARG A 106 -3.08 -2.20 -1.94
CA ARG A 106 -1.93 -1.51 -1.35
C ARG A 106 -0.65 -2.34 -1.42
N ILE A 107 -0.78 -3.66 -1.45
CA ILE A 107 0.33 -4.61 -1.44
C ILE A 107 0.11 -5.63 -2.55
N ALA A 108 1.10 -5.80 -3.42
CA ALA A 108 1.18 -6.91 -4.36
C ALA A 108 1.94 -8.05 -3.67
N CYS A 109 1.27 -9.18 -3.48
CA CYS A 109 1.84 -10.32 -2.77
C CYS A 109 2.29 -11.41 -3.76
N GLY A 110 3.51 -11.89 -3.56
CA GLY A 110 4.11 -13.02 -4.25
C GLY A 110 4.26 -14.21 -3.31
N TYR A 111 4.41 -15.40 -3.89
CA TYR A 111 4.63 -16.65 -3.20
C TYR A 111 5.80 -17.42 -3.81
N VAL A 112 6.73 -17.84 -2.96
CA VAL A 112 7.90 -18.65 -3.33
C VAL A 112 7.83 -19.98 -2.59
N HIS A 113 7.84 -21.05 -3.38
CA HIS A 113 8.02 -22.41 -2.88
C HIS A 113 9.52 -22.66 -2.66
N THR A 114 9.96 -22.79 -1.41
CA THR A 114 11.38 -22.83 -1.05
C THR A 114 12.09 -24.14 -1.39
N MET A 115 11.34 -25.24 -1.58
CA MET A 115 11.90 -26.52 -2.06
C MET A 115 11.97 -26.59 -3.59
N SER A 116 11.38 -25.62 -4.30
CA SER A 116 11.33 -25.63 -5.77
C SER A 116 12.72 -25.39 -6.37
N PRO A 117 13.12 -26.15 -7.41
CA PRO A 117 14.37 -25.88 -8.11
C PRO A 117 14.38 -24.50 -8.80
N GLU A 118 13.22 -23.97 -9.18
CA GLU A 118 13.07 -22.68 -9.89
C GLU A 118 13.20 -21.45 -8.97
N ALA A 119 13.39 -21.65 -7.67
CA ALA A 119 13.47 -20.58 -6.67
C ALA A 119 14.78 -20.60 -5.87
N GLN A 120 15.75 -21.43 -6.27
CA GLN A 120 16.97 -21.65 -5.48
C GLN A 120 17.84 -20.40 -5.40
N SER A 121 17.96 -19.64 -6.49
CA SER A 121 18.74 -18.40 -6.51
C SER A 121 18.08 -17.36 -5.59
N THR A 122 16.76 -17.20 -5.68
CA THR A 122 15.97 -16.29 -4.84
C THR A 122 16.12 -16.62 -3.36
N VAL A 123 15.99 -17.89 -2.99
CA VAL A 123 16.16 -18.35 -1.59
C VAL A 123 17.58 -18.06 -1.09
N ARG A 124 18.60 -18.29 -1.91
CA ARG A 124 20.00 -17.97 -1.56
C ARG A 124 20.24 -16.47 -1.45
N ARG A 125 19.76 -15.68 -2.41
CA ARG A 125 19.90 -14.21 -2.50
C ARG A 125 19.43 -13.52 -1.22
N PHE A 126 18.33 -13.99 -0.65
CA PHE A 126 17.75 -13.41 0.57
C PHE A 126 18.08 -14.19 1.86
N GLY A 127 18.93 -15.22 1.80
CA GLY A 127 19.30 -16.00 2.98
C GLY A 127 18.12 -16.71 3.67
N ILE A 128 17.11 -17.13 2.91
CA ILE A 128 15.87 -17.69 3.47
C ILE A 128 16.07 -19.14 3.89
N ASN A 129 15.63 -19.48 5.10
CA ASN A 129 15.64 -20.87 5.56
C ASN A 129 14.56 -21.66 4.80
N LYS A 130 15.03 -22.62 4.01
CA LYS A 130 14.24 -23.53 3.19
C LYS A 130 13.07 -24.21 3.92
N HIS A 131 13.21 -24.52 5.21
CA HIS A 131 12.20 -25.27 5.97
C HIS A 131 11.26 -24.39 6.79
N ARG A 132 11.45 -23.06 6.80
CA ARG A 132 10.64 -22.13 7.60
C ARG A 132 9.78 -21.23 6.72
N GLU A 133 8.67 -20.76 7.29
CA GLU A 133 7.89 -19.69 6.68
C GLU A 133 8.59 -18.35 6.88
N SER A 134 8.57 -17.48 5.89
CA SER A 134 9.15 -16.12 6.00
C SER A 134 8.35 -15.14 5.15
N LEU A 135 8.33 -13.88 5.58
CA LEU A 135 7.70 -12.78 4.85
C LEU A 135 8.74 -11.68 4.68
N LEU A 136 8.96 -11.27 3.44
CA LEU A 136 9.79 -10.13 3.08
C LEU A 136 8.92 -9.07 2.40
N MET A 137 9.21 -7.79 2.62
CA MET A 137 8.49 -6.67 2.02
C MET A 137 9.46 -5.65 1.42
N TRP A 138 9.08 -4.96 0.35
CA TRP A 138 9.88 -3.93 -0.30
C TRP A 138 9.02 -2.71 -0.61
N ASN A 139 9.43 -1.56 -0.10
CA ASN A 139 8.73 -0.28 -0.18
C ASN A 139 9.40 0.70 -1.15
N GLU A 140 9.69 0.24 -2.38
CA GLU A 140 10.37 0.96 -3.50
C GLU A 140 11.90 0.81 -3.58
N VAL A 141 12.58 0.51 -2.47
CA VAL A 141 14.05 0.31 -2.48
C VAL A 141 14.38 -1.17 -2.68
N GLN A 142 14.94 -1.53 -3.83
CA GLN A 142 15.29 -2.91 -4.18
C GLN A 142 16.64 -3.36 -3.58
N GLU A 143 17.57 -2.41 -3.39
CA GLU A 143 18.97 -2.69 -3.08
C GLU A 143 19.26 -2.79 -1.59
N SER A 144 18.40 -2.23 -0.73
CA SER A 144 18.60 -2.36 0.70
C SER A 144 18.00 -3.69 1.18
N THR A 145 18.87 -4.60 1.57
CA THR A 145 18.53 -5.72 2.46
C THR A 145 17.86 -5.26 3.76
N LEU A 146 17.92 -3.96 4.05
CA LEU A 146 17.25 -3.26 5.16
C LEU A 146 15.81 -2.77 4.85
N ALA A 147 15.41 -2.60 3.58
CA ALA A 147 14.00 -2.31 3.23
C ALA A 147 13.10 -3.54 3.37
N ALA A 148 13.71 -4.72 3.31
CA ALA A 148 13.10 -5.94 3.79
C ALA A 148 12.93 -5.84 5.30
N ILE A 149 11.70 -5.65 5.77
CA ILE A 149 11.34 -6.18 7.09
C ILE A 149 11.48 -7.68 6.98
N ILE A 150 12.67 -8.17 7.31
CA ILE A 150 12.97 -9.58 7.41
C ILE A 150 12.33 -10.05 8.71
N LEU A 151 11.07 -10.48 8.64
CA LEU A 151 10.62 -11.54 9.54
C LEU A 151 11.00 -12.87 8.89
N SER A 152 12.30 -13.12 8.88
CA SER A 152 12.80 -14.48 8.99
C SER A 152 12.70 -14.84 10.47
N LEU A 153 12.24 -16.05 10.76
CA LEU A 153 12.19 -16.64 12.10
C LEU A 153 13.61 -16.89 12.67
N THR A 154 14.56 -15.98 12.47
CA THR A 154 15.89 -15.99 13.08
C THR A 154 15.87 -15.45 14.51
N PHE A 155 14.93 -14.57 14.87
CA PHE A 155 14.88 -13.97 16.22
C PHE A 155 14.06 -14.76 17.27
N PHE A 156 13.19 -15.67 16.86
CA PHE A 156 12.42 -16.51 17.79
C PHE A 156 12.61 -17.99 17.43
N SER A 157 13.57 -18.63 18.09
CA SER A 157 14.03 -20.01 17.85
C SER A 157 12.97 -21.11 17.99
N TYR A 158 11.73 -20.78 18.34
CA TYR A 158 10.64 -21.74 18.62
C TYR A 158 9.43 -21.69 17.69
N MET A 159 9.33 -20.72 16.78
CA MET A 159 8.19 -20.63 15.85
C MET A 159 8.59 -21.17 14.48
N GLN A 160 7.89 -22.18 13.95
CA GLN A 160 8.10 -22.72 12.59
C GLN A 160 7.14 -22.11 11.55
N GLN A 161 6.13 -21.39 12.01
CA GLN A 161 5.02 -20.87 11.21
C GLN A 161 4.71 -19.42 11.59
N LEU A 162 4.42 -18.58 10.60
CA LEU A 162 4.02 -17.18 10.84
C LEU A 162 2.58 -17.13 11.34
N SER A 163 2.35 -16.51 12.49
CA SER A 163 0.99 -16.34 13.02
C SER A 163 0.17 -15.39 12.13
N ARG A 164 -1.16 -15.57 12.10
CA ARG A 164 -2.03 -14.73 11.29
C ARG A 164 -2.02 -13.27 11.76
N SER A 165 -2.06 -13.03 13.07
CA SER A 165 -2.03 -11.68 13.63
C SER A 165 -0.72 -10.97 13.28
N THR A 166 0.42 -11.66 13.38
CA THR A 166 1.72 -11.11 13.00
C THR A 166 1.74 -10.70 11.52
N ILE A 167 1.18 -11.51 10.62
CA ILE A 167 1.10 -11.15 9.19
C ILE A 167 0.22 -9.91 9.00
N ASP A 168 -0.97 -9.88 9.61
CA ASP A 168 -1.89 -8.75 9.46
C ASP A 168 -1.26 -7.45 10.00
N GLU A 169 -0.57 -7.52 11.15
CA GLU A 169 0.15 -6.39 11.74
C GLU A 169 1.26 -5.89 10.81
N ILE A 170 2.14 -6.77 10.33
CA ILE A 170 3.24 -6.39 9.46
C ILE A 170 2.73 -5.72 8.17
N LEU A 171 1.72 -6.33 7.54
CA LEU A 171 1.14 -5.78 6.31
C LEU A 171 0.48 -4.43 6.58
N GLU A 172 -0.28 -4.28 7.67
CA GLU A 172 -0.96 -3.02 8.01
C GLU A 172 0.03 -1.88 8.25
N HIS A 173 1.11 -2.13 8.99
CA HIS A 173 2.11 -1.10 9.31
C HIS A 173 2.95 -0.71 8.08
N ASN A 174 3.06 -1.58 7.07
CA ASN A 174 3.96 -1.41 5.93
C ASN A 174 3.23 -1.41 4.58
N LYS A 175 1.94 -1.05 4.56
CA LYS A 175 1.12 -1.06 3.34
C LYS A 175 1.37 0.10 2.38
N TYR A 176 2.21 1.07 2.75
CA TYR A 176 2.51 2.22 1.90
C TYR A 176 3.97 2.20 1.47
N LEU A 177 4.19 2.65 0.23
CA LEU A 177 5.50 2.95 -0.31
C LEU A 177 6.17 4.08 0.49
N ALA A 178 7.50 4.22 0.36
CA ALA A 178 8.21 5.32 1.01
C ALA A 178 7.69 6.69 0.55
N LEU A 179 7.40 6.82 -0.75
CA LEU A 179 6.73 7.98 -1.32
C LEU A 179 5.46 7.54 -2.09
N PRO A 180 4.31 7.39 -1.41
CA PRO A 180 3.10 6.88 -2.04
C PRO A 180 2.44 7.91 -2.98
N ARG A 181 1.81 7.42 -4.06
CA ARG A 181 1.01 8.22 -4.98
C ARG A 181 -0.40 8.43 -4.44
N ILE A 182 -0.84 9.67 -4.34
CA ILE A 182 -2.26 9.97 -4.11
C ILE A 182 -2.99 9.83 -5.44
N SER A 183 -3.62 8.68 -5.62
CA SER A 183 -4.24 8.26 -6.89
C SER A 183 -5.75 8.07 -6.80
N SER A 184 -6.35 8.24 -5.62
CA SER A 184 -7.79 8.14 -5.39
C SER A 184 -8.18 8.84 -4.10
N GLN A 185 -9.47 9.08 -3.90
CA GLN A 185 -9.98 9.72 -2.69
C GLN A 185 -9.65 8.90 -1.42
N LYS A 186 -9.73 7.56 -1.51
CA LYS A 186 -9.34 6.65 -0.43
C LYS A 186 -7.87 6.82 -0.04
N MET A 187 -6.96 6.94 -1.02
CA MET A 187 -5.54 7.21 -0.75
C MET A 187 -5.35 8.57 -0.06
N PHE A 188 -6.08 9.60 -0.51
CA PHE A 188 -6.00 10.92 0.08
C PHE A 188 -6.51 10.96 1.53
N ASP A 189 -7.61 10.27 1.81
CA ASP A 189 -8.18 10.18 3.17
C ASP A 189 -7.28 9.39 4.13
N GLU A 190 -6.62 8.34 3.66
CA GLU A 190 -5.70 7.53 4.45
C GLU A 190 -4.37 8.24 4.73
N LEU A 191 -3.76 8.86 3.71
CA LEU A 191 -2.46 9.54 3.84
C LEU A 191 -2.59 10.92 4.48
N CYS A 192 -3.68 11.62 4.19
CA CYS A 192 -3.97 12.98 4.64
C CYS A 192 -5.32 13.01 5.37
N PRO A 193 -5.39 12.49 6.60
CA PRO A 193 -6.65 12.41 7.32
C PRO A 193 -7.19 13.80 7.71
N LEU A 194 -8.52 13.89 7.84
CA LEU A 194 -9.18 15.09 8.35
C LEU A 194 -8.75 15.37 9.78
N GLN A 195 -8.52 16.65 10.08
CA GLN A 195 -8.15 17.05 11.41
C GLN A 195 -9.06 18.15 11.98
N PRO A 196 -9.67 17.90 13.14
CA PRO A 196 -10.31 18.97 13.89
C PRO A 196 -9.25 19.93 14.43
N LYS A 197 -9.58 21.23 14.48
CA LYS A 197 -8.69 22.35 14.84
C LYS A 197 -7.98 22.24 16.20
N LEU A 198 -8.34 21.25 17.04
CA LEU A 198 -7.87 21.10 18.43
C LEU A 198 -6.67 20.14 18.61
N LYS A 199 -6.22 19.43 17.56
CA LYS A 199 -5.03 18.56 17.63
C LYS A 199 -3.85 19.18 16.88
N LYS A 200 -2.62 18.95 17.36
CA LYS A 200 -1.38 19.32 16.64
C LYS A 200 -1.48 18.80 15.21
N SER A 201 -1.41 19.70 14.23
CA SER A 201 -1.75 19.36 12.86
C SER A 201 -0.77 18.34 12.27
N ARG A 202 -1.30 17.39 11.50
CA ARG A 202 -0.55 16.52 10.58
C ARG A 202 -0.49 17.25 9.25
N LEU A 203 0.73 17.40 8.74
CA LEU A 203 1.01 17.99 7.45
C LEU A 203 1.09 16.88 6.41
N CYS A 204 0.48 17.14 5.27
CA CYS A 204 0.73 16.38 4.06
C CYS A 204 1.56 17.21 3.11
N VAL A 205 2.68 16.65 2.67
CA VAL A 205 3.57 17.28 1.71
C VAL A 205 3.51 16.47 0.44
N ALA A 206 2.99 17.06 -0.63
CA ALA A 206 2.83 16.39 -1.91
C ALA A 206 3.68 17.06 -3.00
N LEU A 207 4.49 16.25 -3.68
CA LEU A 207 5.14 16.65 -4.93
C LEU A 207 4.13 16.56 -6.07
N ILE A 208 3.91 17.66 -6.80
CA ILE A 208 3.05 17.67 -7.98
C ILE A 208 3.96 17.44 -9.19
N THR A 209 3.71 16.36 -9.93
CA THR A 209 4.60 15.89 -10.99
C THR A 209 3.78 15.31 -12.15
N LYS A 210 4.34 15.20 -13.34
CA LYS A 210 3.73 14.51 -14.48
C LYS A 210 4.19 13.07 -14.56
N GLN A 211 3.37 12.18 -15.10
CA GLN A 211 3.81 10.84 -15.52
C GLN A 211 4.70 10.92 -16.79
N ALA A 212 5.82 11.63 -16.69
CA ALA A 212 6.81 11.82 -17.75
C ALA A 212 8.24 11.50 -17.25
N PRO A 213 9.15 11.04 -18.14
CA PRO A 213 10.55 10.77 -17.80
C PRO A 213 11.27 12.01 -17.25
N ASP A 214 10.99 13.19 -17.79
CA ASP A 214 11.64 14.45 -17.39
C ASP A 214 11.44 14.76 -15.91
N HIS A 215 10.35 14.29 -15.31
CA HIS A 215 10.04 14.52 -13.89
C HIS A 215 10.49 13.36 -12.99
N GLU A 216 11.13 12.32 -13.53
CA GLU A 216 11.58 11.16 -12.75
C GLU A 216 12.68 11.51 -11.76
N ALA A 217 13.63 12.36 -12.16
CA ALA A 217 14.70 12.85 -11.28
C ALA A 217 14.15 13.58 -10.04
N ALA A 218 13.09 14.38 -10.21
CA ALA A 218 12.41 15.05 -9.10
C ALA A 218 11.74 14.04 -8.16
N ARG A 219 11.09 13.00 -8.70
CA ARG A 219 10.47 11.94 -7.88
C ARG A 219 11.51 11.13 -7.10
N ILE A 220 12.63 10.78 -7.72
CA ILE A 220 13.73 10.03 -7.07
C ILE A 220 14.32 10.85 -5.92
N SER A 221 14.74 12.09 -6.19
CA SER A 221 15.34 12.96 -5.16
C SER A 221 14.36 13.31 -4.03
N PHE A 222 13.08 13.54 -4.35
CA PHE A 222 12.06 13.79 -3.33
C PHE A 222 11.78 12.54 -2.47
N ARG A 223 11.83 11.34 -3.06
CA ARG A 223 11.72 10.07 -2.32
C ARG A 223 12.91 9.87 -1.37
N GLU A 224 14.13 10.12 -1.84
CA GLU A 224 15.33 10.04 -1.01
C GLU A 224 15.24 11.02 0.17
N PHE A 225 14.75 12.24 -0.09
CA PHE A 225 14.46 13.20 0.95
C PHE A 225 13.42 12.67 1.94
N ALA A 226 12.26 12.23 1.45
CA ALA A 226 11.18 11.71 2.29
C ALA A 226 11.61 10.52 3.17
N SER A 227 12.53 9.69 2.69
CA SER A 227 13.03 8.50 3.40
C SER A 227 14.17 8.81 4.38
N SER A 228 14.96 9.86 4.13
CA SER A 228 16.10 10.26 4.97
C SER A 228 15.78 11.40 5.93
N SER A 229 14.63 12.06 5.77
CA SER A 229 14.29 13.23 6.55
C SER A 229 13.99 12.87 8.02
N PRO A 230 14.67 13.49 9.00
CA PRO A 230 14.35 13.30 10.42
C PRO A 230 12.98 13.89 10.79
N ILE A 231 12.38 14.69 9.88
CA ILE A 231 11.07 15.31 10.04
C ILE A 231 9.94 14.29 9.75
N GLN A 232 10.27 13.11 9.22
CA GLN A 232 9.33 12.01 9.02
C GLN A 232 8.86 11.46 10.38
N THR A 233 7.96 12.22 10.99
CA THR A 233 7.28 11.92 12.24
C THR A 233 5.85 11.48 11.91
N ASP A 234 5.11 11.00 12.91
CA ASP A 234 3.66 10.76 12.76
C ASP A 234 2.85 12.02 12.39
N ARG A 235 3.51 13.19 12.38
CA ARG A 235 2.95 14.49 12.00
C ARG A 235 3.17 14.88 10.56
N VAL A 236 4.09 14.25 9.80
CA VAL A 236 4.33 14.62 8.41
C VAL A 236 4.26 13.40 7.51
N LYS A 237 3.43 13.47 6.47
CA LYS A 237 3.34 12.44 5.44
C LYS A 237 3.74 13.04 4.10
N PHE A 238 4.74 12.41 3.48
CA PHE A 238 5.18 12.74 2.13
C PHE A 238 4.43 11.87 1.12
N ALA A 239 4.10 12.46 -0.02
CA ALA A 239 3.43 11.79 -1.12
C ALA A 239 3.74 12.49 -2.44
N TYR A 240 3.22 11.96 -3.55
CA TYR A 240 3.21 12.69 -4.82
C TYR A 240 1.86 12.54 -5.54
N ILE A 241 1.59 13.47 -6.45
CA ILE A 241 0.37 13.55 -7.24
C ILE A 241 0.76 13.66 -8.71
N TYR A 242 0.11 12.86 -9.57
CA TYR A 242 0.20 13.06 -11.01
C TYR A 242 -0.78 14.13 -11.46
N GLU A 243 -0.26 15.30 -11.85
CA GLU A 243 -1.11 16.41 -12.30
C GLU A 243 -1.88 16.07 -13.58
N ASP A 244 -1.31 15.26 -14.46
CA ASP A 244 -1.93 14.83 -15.71
C ASP A 244 -3.16 13.93 -15.46
N LYS A 245 -3.19 13.24 -14.31
CA LYS A 245 -4.31 12.39 -13.87
C LYS A 245 -5.29 13.13 -12.96
N GLN A 246 -4.81 14.02 -12.10
CA GLN A 246 -5.60 14.69 -11.05
C GLN A 246 -5.75 16.20 -11.34
N GLN A 247 -6.08 16.54 -12.58
CA GLN A 247 -6.10 17.91 -13.09
C GLN A 247 -7.02 18.83 -12.27
N ASN A 248 -8.25 18.38 -11.98
CA ASN A 248 -9.23 19.18 -11.25
C ASN A 248 -8.74 19.55 -9.84
N PHE A 249 -8.05 18.62 -9.17
CA PHE A 249 -7.48 18.86 -7.85
C PHE A 249 -6.34 19.88 -7.92
N VAL A 250 -5.41 19.70 -8.84
CA VAL A 250 -4.27 20.62 -9.01
C VAL A 250 -4.73 22.02 -9.44
N GLN A 251 -5.69 22.12 -10.37
CA GLN A 251 -6.28 23.40 -10.79
C GLN A 251 -6.98 24.14 -9.65
N ALA A 252 -7.65 23.43 -8.74
CA ALA A 252 -8.24 24.04 -7.55
C ALA A 252 -7.19 24.64 -6.61
N LEU A 253 -6.00 24.02 -6.51
CA LEU A 253 -4.88 24.55 -5.72
C LEU A 253 -4.18 25.73 -6.42
N THR A 254 -4.00 25.67 -7.73
CA THR A 254 -3.35 26.76 -8.49
C THR A 254 -4.30 27.89 -8.86
N LYS A 255 -5.61 27.77 -8.53
CA LYS A 255 -6.68 28.68 -8.97
C LYS A 255 -6.71 28.86 -10.49
N GLY A 256 -6.40 27.80 -11.23
CA GLY A 256 -6.33 27.79 -12.69
C GLY A 256 -4.99 28.23 -13.28
N ASN A 257 -4.00 28.62 -12.46
CA ASN A 257 -2.65 28.94 -12.95
C ASN A 257 -1.90 27.66 -13.37
N VAL A 258 -0.95 27.82 -14.29
CA VAL A 258 -0.09 26.73 -14.79
C VAL A 258 0.98 26.41 -13.74
N THR A 259 1.21 25.12 -13.49
CA THR A 259 2.27 24.62 -12.62
C THR A 259 3.64 24.78 -13.25
N ARG A 260 4.66 25.03 -12.42
CA ARG A 260 6.06 24.98 -12.88
C ARG A 260 6.39 23.55 -13.30
N SER A 261 6.97 23.38 -14.48
CA SER A 261 7.23 22.04 -15.05
C SER A 261 8.50 21.89 -15.88
N GLN A 262 9.28 22.95 -16.07
CA GLN A 262 10.50 22.94 -16.90
C GLN A 262 11.78 22.71 -16.09
N LEU A 263 12.05 23.54 -15.08
CA LEU A 263 13.27 23.48 -14.25
C LEU A 263 13.00 23.08 -12.80
N VAL A 264 11.76 23.31 -12.35
CA VAL A 264 11.29 22.95 -11.02
C VAL A 264 9.87 22.40 -11.12
N VAL A 265 9.47 21.58 -10.15
CA VAL A 265 8.10 21.12 -9.95
C VAL A 265 7.52 21.68 -8.65
N GLU A 266 6.19 21.75 -8.57
CA GLU A 266 5.52 22.27 -7.37
C GLU A 266 5.59 21.27 -6.20
N VAL A 267 5.83 21.79 -4.99
CA VAL A 267 5.62 21.06 -3.74
C VAL A 267 4.55 21.79 -2.97
N VAL A 268 3.50 21.08 -2.58
CA VAL A 268 2.41 21.63 -1.77
C VAL A 268 2.44 21.03 -0.37
N ILE A 269 2.39 21.90 0.64
CA ILE A 269 2.17 21.54 2.04
C ILE A 269 0.71 21.81 2.34
N LEU A 270 -0.04 20.82 2.80
CA LEU A 270 -1.48 20.93 3.04
C LEU A 270 -1.93 20.33 4.37
N THR A 271 -3.03 20.88 4.90
CA THR A 271 -3.78 20.36 6.05
C THR A 271 -5.27 20.37 5.71
N ARG A 272 -5.98 19.30 6.08
CA ARG A 272 -7.41 19.18 5.80
C ARG A 272 -8.22 19.37 7.07
N TYR A 273 -9.25 20.21 6.99
CA TYR A 273 -10.19 20.44 8.08
C TYR A 273 -11.63 20.03 7.73
N ASP A 274 -11.88 19.69 6.46
CA ASP A 274 -13.14 19.14 5.94
C ASP A 274 -12.83 18.23 4.74
N GLN A 275 -13.78 17.41 4.31
CA GLN A 275 -13.61 16.47 3.19
C GLN A 275 -13.08 17.17 1.93
N ARG A 276 -13.59 18.37 1.64
CA ARG A 276 -13.27 19.17 0.46
C ARG A 276 -12.54 20.48 0.76
N LYS A 277 -12.26 20.80 2.03
CA LYS A 277 -11.64 22.08 2.39
C LYS A 277 -10.30 21.86 3.07
N LEU A 278 -9.29 22.55 2.56
CA LEU A 278 -7.93 22.43 3.03
C LEU A 278 -7.25 23.80 3.11
N SER A 279 -6.27 23.91 4.00
CA SER A 279 -5.29 24.99 4.01
C SER A 279 -4.02 24.47 3.37
N TYR A 280 -3.35 25.28 2.56
CA TYR A 280 -2.15 24.88 1.84
C TYR A 280 -1.18 26.02 1.61
N GLU A 281 0.02 25.67 1.19
CA GLU A 281 1.08 26.58 0.76
C GLU A 281 1.96 25.86 -0.26
N PHE A 282 2.43 26.57 -1.28
CA PHE A 282 3.42 26.05 -2.21
C PHE A 282 4.83 26.42 -1.73
N LEU A 283 5.79 25.54 -1.95
CA LEU A 283 7.20 25.86 -1.76
C LEU A 283 7.61 26.92 -2.80
N GLU A 284 8.12 28.06 -2.33
CA GLU A 284 8.38 29.26 -3.15
C GLU A 284 9.24 28.95 -4.38
N ASP A 285 10.40 28.30 -4.21
CA ASP A 285 11.31 27.95 -5.31
C ASP A 285 11.02 26.57 -5.93
N GLY A 286 10.06 25.83 -5.35
CA GLY A 286 9.68 24.50 -5.83
C GLY A 286 10.78 23.46 -5.60
N TRP A 287 10.61 22.29 -6.22
CA TRP A 287 11.58 21.21 -6.17
C TRP A 287 12.36 21.10 -7.46
N GLY A 288 13.69 21.19 -7.35
CA GLY A 288 14.60 21.08 -8.48
C GLY A 288 14.49 19.75 -9.22
N LEU A 289 14.59 19.82 -10.56
CA LEU A 289 14.83 18.63 -11.39
C LEU A 289 16.32 18.29 -11.48
N ASP A 290 17.20 19.28 -11.33
CA ASP A 290 18.65 19.13 -11.39
C ASP A 290 19.22 18.78 -10.00
N PRO A 291 20.03 17.70 -9.88
CA PRO A 291 20.73 17.35 -8.64
C PRO A 291 21.48 18.50 -7.95
N VAL A 292 21.95 19.51 -8.70
CA VAL A 292 22.65 20.68 -8.14
C VAL A 292 21.69 21.58 -7.34
N THR A 293 20.43 21.66 -7.75
CA THR A 293 19.42 22.54 -7.13
C THR A 293 18.64 21.86 -5.99
N VAL A 294 18.55 20.53 -6.01
CA VAL A 294 17.84 19.72 -5.00
C VAL A 294 18.26 20.02 -3.55
N PRO A 295 19.56 20.18 -3.20
CA PRO A 295 19.97 20.46 -1.83
C PRO A 295 19.41 21.77 -1.27
N GLU A 296 19.17 22.77 -2.12
CA GLU A 296 18.56 24.03 -1.71
C GLU A 296 17.06 23.85 -1.48
N SER A 297 16.33 23.24 -2.44
CA SER A 297 14.92 22.89 -2.27
C SER A 297 14.67 22.07 -1.00
N ARG A 298 15.57 21.13 -0.68
CA ARG A 298 15.55 20.34 0.55
C ARG A 298 15.63 21.24 1.79
N ARG A 299 16.65 22.09 1.88
CA ARG A 299 16.86 22.97 3.04
C ARG A 299 15.67 23.92 3.25
N GLN A 300 15.13 24.47 2.18
CA GLN A 300 13.95 25.33 2.25
C GLN A 300 12.71 24.60 2.76
N LEU A 301 12.43 23.41 2.23
CA LEU A 301 11.30 22.59 2.67
C LEU A 301 11.46 22.15 4.14
N GLU A 302 12.65 21.70 4.52
CA GLU A 302 12.95 21.34 5.92
C GLU A 302 12.71 22.52 6.86
N ARG A 303 13.26 23.70 6.54
CA ARG A 303 13.06 24.92 7.33
C ARG A 303 11.57 25.25 7.47
N ARG A 304 10.84 25.27 6.36
CA ARG A 304 9.40 25.62 6.35
C ARG A 304 8.58 24.63 7.18
N LEU A 305 8.87 23.33 7.08
CA LEU A 305 8.19 22.32 7.89
C LEU A 305 8.46 22.50 9.39
N HIS A 306 9.69 22.84 9.78
CA HIS A 306 10.01 23.12 11.19
C HIS A 306 9.22 24.32 11.71
N GLU A 307 9.16 25.43 10.97
CA GLU A 307 8.40 26.64 11.34
C GLU A 307 6.91 26.33 11.54
N ILE A 308 6.30 25.53 10.67
CA ILE A 308 4.88 25.16 10.78
C ILE A 308 4.67 24.18 11.96
N LEU A 309 5.58 23.23 12.16
CA LEU A 309 5.45 22.22 13.21
C LEU A 309 5.69 22.76 14.61
N ALA A 310 6.56 23.77 14.75
CA ALA A 310 6.82 24.52 15.98
C ALA A 310 5.62 25.40 16.40
N GLY A 311 4.74 25.74 15.44
CA GLY A 311 3.59 26.62 15.67
C GLY A 311 3.88 28.10 15.37
N ASP A 312 5.06 28.39 14.83
CA ASP A 312 5.50 29.76 14.50
C ASP A 312 4.82 30.30 13.24
N SER A 313 4.21 29.42 12.43
CA SER A 313 3.53 29.82 11.20
C SER A 313 2.37 28.90 10.83
N LEU A 314 1.39 29.47 10.13
CA LEU A 314 0.23 28.75 9.59
C LEU A 314 0.28 28.75 8.06
N LEU A 315 -0.37 27.75 7.46
CA LEU A 315 -0.57 27.70 6.01
C LEU A 315 -1.46 28.87 5.57
N THR A 316 -1.00 29.59 4.56
CA THR A 316 -1.53 30.91 4.17
C THR A 316 -2.75 30.83 3.26
N LEU A 317 -2.84 29.82 2.40
CA LEU A 317 -3.90 29.69 1.40
C LEU A 317 -4.98 28.72 1.87
N ARG A 318 -6.20 28.90 1.33
CA ARG A 318 -7.33 27.99 1.51
C ARG A 318 -7.95 27.67 0.16
N ALA A 319 -8.32 26.41 -0.02
CA ALA A 319 -8.99 25.94 -1.23
C ALA A 319 -10.17 25.02 -0.89
N VAL A 320 -11.16 25.05 -1.79
CA VAL A 320 -12.17 24.00 -1.90
C VAL A 320 -11.74 23.11 -3.06
N VAL A 321 -11.43 21.86 -2.77
CA VAL A 321 -10.91 20.90 -3.74
C VAL A 321 -11.98 19.86 -4.10
N PRO A 322 -12.04 19.42 -5.36
CA PRO A 322 -12.87 18.29 -5.75
C PRO A 322 -12.31 16.98 -5.14
N GLU A 323 -13.12 15.93 -5.18
CA GLU A 323 -12.65 14.58 -4.85
C GLU A 323 -11.68 14.08 -5.91
N PHE A 324 -10.71 13.28 -5.48
CA PHE A 324 -9.81 12.58 -6.38
C PHE A 324 -10.60 11.53 -7.18
N TYR A 325 -10.29 11.41 -8.47
CA TYR A 325 -10.74 10.29 -9.32
C TYR A 325 -10.08 8.99 -8.86
#